data_AF-A0A917RRX7-F1
#
_entry.id   AF-A0A917RRX7-F1
#
_cell.length_a   1.000
_cell.length_b   1.000
_cell.length_c   1.000
_cell.angle_alpha   90.00
_cell.angle_beta   90.00
_cell.angle_gamma   90.00
#
_symmetry.space_group_name_H-M   'P 1'
#
loop_
_entity.id
_entity.type
_entity.pdbx_description
1 polymer ?
#
loop_
_entity_poly.entity_id
_entity_poly.type
_entity_poly.pdbx_seq_one_letter_code
_entity_poly.pdbx_strand_id
1 'polypeptide(L)' 'MSVAIQIKDVPEEVRDAIARRAAARGQSTQTYLRALLEREFRAERNRQLIESLVGRRSLAMDADAVVAEVRAGREDDE' A
#
# COMPACT_ATOMS: atom_id res chain seq x y z
N MET A 1 -17.39 -5.02 14.25
CA MET A 1 -18.49 -5.25 13.27
C MET A 1 -17.93 -6.05 12.11
N SER A 2 -18.61 -7.12 11.70
CA SER A 2 -18.25 -7.86 10.48
C SER A 2 -18.90 -7.17 9.28
N VAL A 3 -18.10 -6.87 8.25
CA VAL A 3 -18.58 -6.36 6.96
C VAL A 3 -18.54 -7.51 5.96
N ALA A 4 -19.68 -7.81 5.34
CA ALA A 4 -19.78 -8.85 4.31
C ALA A 4 -19.76 -8.20 2.93
N ILE A 5 -18.99 -8.78 2.01
CA ILE A 5 -18.92 -8.38 0.61
C ILE A 5 -19.47 -9.52 -0.24
N GLN A 6 -20.48 -9.23 -1.05
CA GLN A 6 -21.02 -10.17 -2.04
C GLN A 6 -20.55 -9.74 -3.44
N ILE A 7 -19.87 -10.64 -4.14
CA ILE A 7 -19.43 -10.42 -5.52
C ILE A 7 -20.41 -11.16 -6.43
N LYS A 8 -21.07 -10.43 -7.33
CA LYS A 8 -22.03 -10.98 -8.30
C LYS A 8 -21.35 -11.21 -9.64
N ASP A 9 -21.99 -12.04 -10.47
CA ASP A 9 -21.61 -12.28 -11.86
C ASP A 9 -20.17 -12.80 -12.04
N VAL A 10 -19.69 -13.58 -11.07
CA VAL A 10 -18.39 -14.25 -11.16
C VAL A 10 -18.53 -15.45 -12.09
N PRO A 11 -17.74 -15.53 -13.18
CA PRO A 11 -17.73 -16.70 -14.05
C PRO A 11 -17.39 -17.96 -13.27
N GLU A 12 -18.07 -19.06 -13.59
CA GLU A 12 -17.92 -20.32 -12.86
C GLU A 12 -16.48 -20.84 -12.87
N GLU A 13 -15.79 -20.68 -13.99
CA GLU A 13 -14.38 -21.03 -14.14
C GLU A 13 -13.47 -20.28 -13.15
N VAL A 14 -13.75 -18.99 -12.91
CA VAL A 14 -13.01 -18.14 -11.97
C VAL A 14 -13.29 -18.58 -10.54
N ARG A 15 -14.56 -18.80 -10.18
CA ARG A 15 -14.96 -19.31 -8.87
C ARG A 15 -14.24 -20.63 -8.56
N ASP A 16 -14.23 -21.55 -9.52
CA ASP A 16 -13.65 -22.88 -9.35
C ASP A 16 -12.13 -22.81 -9.26
N ALA A 17 -11.48 -21.94 -10.04
CA ALA A 17 -10.05 -21.71 -9.92
C ALA A 17 -9.67 -21.16 -8.53
N ILE A 18 -10.47 -20.26 -7.96
CA ILE A 18 -10.26 -19.73 -6.61
C ILE A 18 -10.47 -20.84 -5.57
N ALA A 19 -11.54 -21.62 -5.70
CA ALA A 19 -11.83 -22.73 -4.79
C ALA A 19 -10.72 -23.79 -4.79
N ARG A 20 -10.22 -24.18 -5.97
CA ARG A 20 -9.07 -25.10 -6.09
C ARG A 20 -7.81 -24.54 -5.42
N ARG A 21 -7.50 -23.25 -5.62
CA ARG A 21 -6.33 -22.61 -4.97
C ARG A 21 -6.47 -22.48 -3.45
N ALA A 22 -7.69 -22.30 -2.96
CA ALA A 22 -7.98 -22.26 -1.53
C ALA A 22 -7.82 -23.66 -0.91
N ALA A 23 -8.39 -24.69 -1.55
CA ALA A 23 -8.25 -26.09 -1.13
C ALA A 23 -6.80 -26.55 -1.11
N ALA A 24 -6.00 -26.20 -2.13
CA ALA A 24 -4.57 -26.49 -2.17
C ALA A 24 -3.77 -25.85 -1.02
N ARG A 25 -4.32 -24.82 -0.36
CA ARG A 25 -3.73 -24.14 0.81
C ARG A 25 -4.38 -24.57 2.13
N GLY A 26 -5.30 -25.53 2.11
CA GLY A 26 -6.07 -25.93 3.29
C GLY A 26 -6.97 -24.82 3.84
N GLN A 27 -7.39 -23.89 3.00
CA GLN A 27 -8.19 -22.72 3.38
C GLN A 27 -9.59 -22.79 2.77
N SER A 28 -10.57 -22.20 3.47
CA SER A 28 -11.87 -21.93 2.84
C SER A 28 -11.72 -20.90 1.71
N THR A 29 -12.58 -20.99 0.69
CA THR A 29 -12.60 -20.03 -0.43
C THR A 29 -12.76 -18.59 0.07
N GLN A 30 -13.57 -18.38 1.11
CA GLN A 30 -13.80 -17.05 1.69
C GLN A 30 -12.56 -16.52 2.42
N THR A 31 -11.86 -17.37 3.18
CA THR A 31 -10.59 -17.01 3.83
C THR A 31 -9.53 -16.64 2.81
N TYR A 32 -9.41 -17.45 1.76
CA TYR A 32 -8.46 -17.22 0.68
C TYR A 32 -8.78 -15.91 -0.08
N LEU A 33 -10.05 -15.67 -0.41
CA LEU A 33 -10.48 -14.45 -1.10
C LEU A 33 -10.25 -13.20 -0.24
N ARG A 34 -10.52 -13.28 1.07
CA ARG A 34 -10.20 -12.19 1.99
C ARG A 34 -8.70 -11.88 2.00
N ALA A 35 -7.86 -12.89 2.13
CA ALA A 35 -6.40 -12.72 2.10
C ALA A 35 -5.92 -12.14 0.77
N LEU A 36 -6.56 -12.52 -0.35
CA LEU A 36 -6.30 -11.95 -1.67
C LEU A 36 -6.59 -10.45 -1.69
N LEU A 37 -7.79 -10.05 -1.24
CA LEU A 37 -8.20 -8.65 -1.18
C LEU A 37 -7.31 -7.81 -0.25
N GLU A 38 -6.96 -8.33 0.93
CA GLU A 38 -6.05 -7.65 1.87
C GLU A 38 -4.66 -7.45 1.26
N ARG A 39 -4.15 -8.42 0.50
CA ARG A 39 -2.87 -8.30 -0.18
C ARG A 39 -2.90 -7.24 -1.27
N GLU A 40 -3.94 -7.22 -2.11
CA GLU A 40 -4.10 -6.21 -3.16
C GLU A 40 -4.24 -4.81 -2.55
N PHE A 41 -5.03 -4.65 -1.48
CA PHE A 41 -5.14 -3.37 -0.78
C PHE A 41 -3.80 -2.89 -0.23
N ARG A 42 -3.01 -3.78 0.38
CA ARG A 42 -1.66 -3.43 0.87
C ARG A 42 -0.73 -3.04 -0.27
N ALA A 43 -0.77 -3.76 -1.39
CA ALA A 43 0.06 -3.46 -2.54
C ALA A 43 -0.26 -2.08 -3.12
N GLU A 44 -1.55 -1.78 -3.29
CA GLU A 44 -2.01 -0.48 -3.79
C GLU A 44 -1.70 0.66 -2.82
N ARG A 45 -1.95 0.47 -1.52
CA ARG A 45 -1.57 1.44 -0.48
C ARG A 45 -0.06 1.71 -0.49
N ASN A 46 0.75 0.66 -0.60
CA ASN A 46 2.21 0.82 -0.63
C ASN A 46 2.64 1.57 -1.90
N ARG A 47 2.03 1.30 -3.05
CA ARG A 47 2.27 2.06 -4.29
C ARG A 47 1.95 3.54 -4.10
N GLN A 48 0.77 3.87 -3.58
CA GLN A 48 0.37 5.26 -3.33
C GLN A 48 1.27 5.96 -2.31
N LEU A 49 1.71 5.25 -1.27
CA LEU A 49 2.69 5.78 -0.31
C LEU A 49 4.02 6.10 -1.01
N ILE A 50 4.55 5.18 -1.81
CA ILE A 50 5.78 5.38 -2.57
C ILE A 50 5.63 6.56 -3.54
N GLU A 51 4.53 6.63 -4.29
CA GLU A 51 4.26 7.74 -5.20
C GLU A 51 4.16 9.08 -4.47
N SER A 52 3.50 9.12 -3.30
CA SER A 52 3.42 10.33 -2.48
C SER A 52 4.79 10.75 -1.92
N LEU A 53 5.68 9.80 -1.63
CA LEU A 53 7.06 10.08 -1.20
C LEU A 53 7.95 10.52 -2.36
N VAL A 54 7.77 9.96 -3.56
CA VAL A 54 8.47 10.38 -4.78
C VAL A 54 8.01 11.77 -5.23
N GLY A 55 6.72 12.09 -5.09
CA GLY A 55 6.19 13.45 -5.27
C GLY A 55 6.69 14.43 -4.20
N ARG A 56 7.00 13.93 -3.01
CA ARG A 56 7.75 14.64 -1.95
C ARG A 56 9.27 14.52 -2.10
N ARG A 57 9.79 14.28 -3.32
CA ARG A 57 11.13 14.73 -3.71
C ARG A 57 11.19 16.28 -3.79
N SER A 58 10.61 16.94 -2.79
CA SER A 58 11.00 18.22 -2.24
C SER A 58 12.28 18.09 -1.40
N LEU A 59 13.16 17.14 -1.76
CA LEU A 59 14.60 17.29 -1.60
C LEU A 59 15.16 18.31 -2.61
N ALA A 60 14.32 19.19 -3.16
CA ALA A 60 14.73 20.45 -3.77
C ALA A 60 15.16 21.49 -2.71
N MET A 61 15.65 21.04 -1.54
CA MET A 61 16.57 21.86 -0.79
C MET A 61 17.93 21.65 -1.46
N ASP A 62 18.33 22.66 -2.23
CA ASP A 62 19.70 22.76 -2.71
C ASP A 62 20.65 22.62 -1.51
N ALA A 63 21.82 22.01 -1.70
CA ALA A 63 22.80 21.84 -0.63
C ALA A 63 23.14 23.18 0.02
N ASP A 64 23.13 24.26 -0.76
CA ASP A 64 23.34 25.63 -0.29
C ASP A 64 22.22 26.14 0.63
N ALA A 65 20.97 25.73 0.41
CA ALA A 65 19.84 26.11 1.25
C ALA A 65 19.90 25.40 2.62
N VAL A 66 20.40 24.17 2.66
CA VAL A 66 20.65 23.45 3.92
C VAL A 66 21.80 24.10 4.71
N VAL A 67 22.88 24.48 4.03
CA VAL A 67 24.02 25.16 4.67
C VAL A 67 23.63 26.53 5.21
N ALA A 68 22.78 27.28 4.50
CA ALA A 68 22.28 28.58 4.94
C ALA A 68 21.46 28.48 6.24
N GLU A 69 20.52 27.52 6.31
CA GLU A 69 19.70 27.31 7.50
C GLU A 69 20.54 26.92 8.73
N VAL A 70 21.53 26.05 8.54
CA VAL A 70 22.44 25.62 9.62
C VAL A 70 23.36 26.75 10.08
N ARG A 71 23.69 27.72 9.22
CA ARG A 71 24.47 28.91 9.62
C ARG A 71 23.58 29.92 10.35
N ALA A 72 22.37 30.17 9.88
CA ALA A 72 21.41 31.08 10.54
C ALA A 72 21.15 30.65 12.00
N GLY A 73 20.92 29.36 12.24
CA GLY A 73 20.71 28.84 13.60
C GLY A 73 21.92 28.92 14.53
N ARG A 74 23.12 29.28 14.05
CA ARG A 74 24.31 29.53 14.89
C ARG A 74 24.57 31.00 15.16
N GLU A 75 24.00 31.89 14.33
CA GLU A 75 24.12 33.34 14.49
C GLU A 75 23.05 33.90 15.45
N ASP A 76 21.93 33.18 15.62
CA ASP A 76 20.85 33.55 16.55
C ASP A 76 21.14 33.19 18.04
N ASP A 77 22.20 32.43 18.31
CA ASP A 77 22.62 32.02 19.67
C ASP A 77 23.70 32.97 20.29
N GLU A 78 23.98 34.12 19.67
CA GLU A 78 24.97 35.13 20.12
C GLU A 78 24.33 36.41 20.71
#